data_AF-A0A7C4A509-F1
#
_entry.id   AF-A0A7C4A509-F1
#
_cell.length_a   1.000
_cell.length_b   1.000
_cell.length_c   1.000
_cell.angle_alpha   90.00
_cell.angle_beta   90.00
_cell.angle_gamma   90.00
#
_symmetry.space_group_name_H-M   'P 1'
#
loop_
_entity.id
_entity.type
_entity.pdbx_description
1 polymer ?
#
loop_
_entity_poly.entity_id
_entity_poly.type
_entity_poly.pdbx_seq_one_letter_code
_entity_poly.pdbx_strand_id
1 'polypeptide(L)'
;MMFFDRVEERQIKGKFIVFAINEIDDQAYPLKNVMVQTSGVLDLSISSYPEIYIYRGKFKSEEELQAFQKYIVKLVRDANEKNNSIIRG
;
A
#
# COMPACT_ATOMS: atom_id res chain seq x y z
N MET A 1 -5.19 -14.41 -0.40
CA MET A 1 -5.39 -13.30 -1.34
C MET A 1 -6.47 -12.41 -0.75
N MET A 2 -6.20 -11.12 -0.60
CA MET A 2 -7.12 -10.13 -0.04
C MET A 2 -7.33 -9.02 -1.06
N PHE A 3 -8.39 -8.23 -0.91
CA PHE A 3 -8.67 -7.11 -1.79
C PHE A 3 -8.53 -5.78 -1.05
N PHE A 4 -8.27 -4.70 -1.78
CA PHE A 4 -8.25 -3.36 -1.22
C PHE A 4 -8.74 -2.32 -2.23
N ASP A 5 -9.24 -1.22 -1.71
CA ASP A 5 -9.87 -0.12 -2.44
C ASP A 5 -9.02 1.15 -2.38
N ARG A 6 -8.22 1.33 -1.33
CA ARG A 6 -7.23 2.41 -1.20
C ARG A 6 -6.11 2.05 -0.23
N VAL A 7 -5.04 2.85 -0.24
CA VAL A 7 -3.98 2.78 0.76
C VAL A 7 -3.98 4.05 1.60
N GLU A 8 -3.62 3.92 2.88
CA GLU A 8 -3.62 5.02 3.84
C GLU A 8 -2.47 4.87 4.84
N GLU A 9 -1.80 5.96 5.17
CA GLU A 9 -0.86 6.00 6.31
C GLU A 9 -1.62 6.37 7.59
N ARG A 10 -1.43 5.59 8.66
CA ARG A 10 -1.97 5.86 9.99
C ARG A 10 -0.86 5.93 11.02
N GLN A 11 -0.99 6.84 11.98
CA GLN A 11 -0.11 6.86 13.15
C GLN A 11 -0.71 6.02 14.28
N ILE A 12 -0.04 4.95 14.67
CA ILE A 12 -0.46 4.02 15.72
C ILE A 12 0.66 3.89 16.74
N LYS A 13 0.38 4.27 17.99
CA LYS A 13 1.34 4.20 19.11
C LYS A 13 2.69 4.86 18.78
N GLY A 14 2.63 6.03 18.14
CA GLY A 14 3.82 6.79 17.74
C GLY A 14 4.52 6.28 16.48
N LYS A 15 4.06 5.19 15.86
CA LYS A 15 4.62 4.67 14.60
C LYS A 15 3.71 4.97 13.42
N PHE A 16 4.29 5.32 12.28
CA PHE A 16 3.59 5.48 11.01
C PHE A 16 3.52 4.13 10.31
N ILE A 17 2.32 3.65 10.01
CA ILE A 17 2.07 2.35 9.38
C ILE A 17 1.16 2.58 8.18
N VAL A 18 1.53 2.03 7.02
CA VAL A 18 0.70 2.05 5.82
C VAL A 18 -0.23 0.86 5.82
N PHE A 19 -1.50 1.09 5.49
CA PHE A 19 -2.54 0.07 5.42
C PHE A 19 -3.12 -0.01 4.01
N ALA A 20 -3.43 -1.24 3.57
CA ALA A 20 -4.37 -1.50 2.50
C ALA A 20 -5.78 -1.57 3.11
N ILE A 21 -6.68 -0.70 2.66
CA ILE A 21 -8.04 -0.56 3.18
C ILE A 21 -9.01 -1.24 2.23
N ASN A 22 -9.82 -2.13 2.77
CA ASN A 22 -10.96 -2.76 2.14
C ASN A 22 -12.23 -2.12 2.72
N GLU A 23 -12.86 -1.24 1.95
CA GLU A 23 -14.03 -0.48 2.40
C GLU A 23 -15.30 -1.32 2.40
N ILE A 24 -15.36 -2.36 1.57
CA ILE A 24 -16.52 -3.27 1.49
C ILE A 24 -16.66 -4.09 2.77
N ASP A 25 -15.53 -4.60 3.27
CA ASP A 25 -15.51 -5.50 4.43
C ASP A 25 -15.12 -4.78 5.73
N ASP A 26 -14.89 -3.46 5.68
CA ASP A 26 -14.36 -2.63 6.77
C ASP A 26 -13.06 -3.20 7.40
N GLN A 27 -12.14 -3.63 6.54
CA GLN A 27 -10.87 -4.24 6.94
C GLN A 27 -9.68 -3.36 6.58
N ALA A 28 -8.67 -3.33 7.45
CA ALA A 28 -7.43 -2.62 7.23
C ALA A 28 -6.24 -3.56 7.48
N TYR A 29 -5.43 -3.77 6.45
CA TYR A 29 -4.30 -4.70 6.52
C TYR A 29 -2.97 -3.93 6.51
N PRO A 30 -2.10 -4.11 7.51
CA PRO A 30 -0.83 -3.42 7.56
C PRO A 30 0.10 -3.93 6.46
N LEU A 31 0.60 -3.01 5.64
CA LEU A 31 1.52 -3.30 4.57
C LEU A 31 2.96 -3.30 5.10
N LYS A 32 3.66 -4.43 4.97
CA LYS A 32 5.06 -4.61 5.39
C LYS A 32 5.88 -5.18 4.24
N ASN A 33 7.09 -4.65 4.02
CA ASN A 33 8.00 -5.14 2.96
C ASN A 33 7.30 -5.27 1.60
N VAL A 34 6.66 -4.17 1.18
CA VAL A 34 5.79 -4.12 0.01
C VAL A 34 6.58 -4.26 -1.28
N MET A 35 6.15 -5.19 -2.13
CA MET A 35 6.50 -5.25 -3.54
C MET A 35 5.23 -5.04 -4.36
N VAL A 36 5.18 -3.95 -5.11
CA VAL A 36 4.04 -3.65 -5.99
C VAL A 36 4.26 -4.33 -7.34
N GLN A 37 3.31 -5.12 -7.80
CA GLN A 37 3.37 -5.88 -9.04
C GLN A 37 2.19 -5.50 -9.95
N THR A 38 2.41 -5.61 -11.26
CA THR A 38 1.34 -5.59 -12.27
C THR A 38 1.00 -7.03 -12.63
N SER A 39 -0.28 -7.39 -12.53
CA SER A 39 -0.75 -8.75 -12.88
C SER A 39 -1.50 -8.79 -14.21
N GLY A 40 -1.58 -7.65 -14.90
CA GLY A 40 -2.23 -7.44 -16.20
C GLY A 40 -1.87 -6.05 -16.75
N VAL A 41 -2.47 -5.63 -17.87
CA VAL A 41 -2.20 -4.31 -18.49
C VAL A 41 -2.60 -3.18 -17.54
N LEU A 42 -3.68 -3.34 -16.78
CA LEU A 42 -4.26 -2.32 -15.90
C LEU A 42 -4.68 -2.89 -14.54
N ASP A 43 -3.98 -3.93 -14.06
CA ASP A 43 -4.26 -4.55 -12.76
C ASP A 43 -3.07 -4.39 -11.81
N LEU A 44 -3.34 -4.04 -10.56
CA LEU A 44 -2.33 -3.81 -9.53
C LEU A 44 -2.48 -4.78 -8.37
N SER A 45 -1.37 -5.41 -7.99
CA SER A 45 -1.27 -6.20 -6.78
C SER A 45 -0.12 -5.71 -5.89
N ILE A 46 -0.31 -5.83 -4.58
CA ILE A 46 0.70 -5.57 -3.56
C ILE A 46 1.03 -6.89 -2.90
N SER A 47 2.27 -7.35 -3.04
CA SER A 47 2.80 -8.45 -2.25
C SER A 47 3.42 -7.90 -0.98
N SER A 48 2.95 -8.37 0.17
CA SER A 48 3.47 -8.05 1.49
C SER A 48 3.47 -9.37 2.26
N TYR A 49 4.59 -10.09 2.19
CA TYR A 49 4.69 -11.49 2.60
C TYR A 49 4.16 -11.77 4.02
N PRO A 50 3.35 -12.84 4.20
CA PRO A 50 2.94 -13.83 3.20
C PRO A 50 1.73 -13.45 2.33
N GLU A 51 1.14 -12.27 2.51
CA GLU A 51 -0.10 -11.88 1.87
C GLU A 51 0.08 -11.20 0.50
N ILE A 52 -0.94 -11.36 -0.35
CA ILE A 52 -1.09 -10.63 -1.61
C ILE A 52 -2.42 -9.90 -1.57
N TYR A 53 -2.38 -8.60 -1.83
CA TYR A 53 -3.51 -7.68 -1.86
C TYR A 53 -3.77 -7.24 -3.31
N ILE A 54 -5.00 -7.34 -3.78
CA ILE A 54 -5.40 -6.97 -5.14
C ILE A 54 -6.24 -5.69 -5.10
N TYR A 55 -5.86 -4.72 -5.93
CA TYR A 55 -6.61 -3.48 -6.07
C TYR A 55 -7.93 -3.74 -6.80
N ARG A 56 -9.06 -3.31 -6.23
CA ARG A 56 -10.39 -3.47 -6.86
C ARG A 56 -10.74 -2.37 -7.85
N GLY A 57 -10.07 -1.22 -7.79
CA GLY A 57 -10.31 -0.13 -8.72
C GLY A 57 -9.83 -0.48 -10.13
N LYS A 58 -10.29 0.30 -11.11
CA LYS A 58 -9.89 0.17 -12.51
C LYS A 58 -9.06 1.38 -12.91
N PHE A 59 -7.87 1.14 -13.44
CA PHE A 59 -7.08 2.19 -14.06
C PHE A 59 -7.57 2.43 -15.50
N LYS A 60 -7.57 3.69 -15.92
CA LYS A 60 -7.94 4.10 -17.29
C LYS A 60 -6.75 4.10 -18.24
N SER A 61 -5.53 4.15 -17.70
CA SER A 61 -4.28 4.12 -18.47
C SER A 61 -3.13 3.49 -17.67
N GLU A 62 -2.08 3.06 -18.38
CA GLU A 62 -0.85 2.59 -17.76
C GLU A 62 -0.15 3.69 -16.94
N GLU A 63 -0.31 4.95 -17.33
CA GLU A 63 0.24 6.10 -16.62
C GLU A 63 -0.40 6.25 -15.24
N GLU A 64 -1.72 6.06 -15.15
CA GLU A 64 -2.45 6.08 -13.87
C GLU A 64 -2.00 4.92 -12.97
N LEU A 65 -1.86 3.72 -13.54
CA LEU A 65 -1.33 2.55 -12.85
C LEU A 65 0.08 2.84 -12.29
N GLN A 66 1.01 3.31 -13.11
CA GLN A 66 2.37 3.61 -12.70
C GLN A 66 2.44 4.74 -11.66
N ALA A 67 1.59 5.77 -11.81
CA ALA A 67 1.49 6.85 -10.83
C ALA A 67 1.03 6.31 -9.47
N PHE A 68 0.04 5.42 -9.46
CA PHE A 68 -0.45 4.80 -8.23
C PHE A 68 0.58 3.85 -7.60
N GLN A 69 1.31 3.08 -8.41
CA GLN A 69 2.44 2.26 -7.93
C GLN A 69 3.51 3.11 -7.23
N LYS A 70 3.95 4.19 -7.89
CA LYS A 70 4.95 5.12 -7.33
C LYS A 70 4.44 5.76 -6.04
N TYR A 71 3.15 6.09 -5.99
CA TYR A 71 2.50 6.63 -4.80
C TYR A 71 2.56 5.64 -3.62
N ILE A 72 2.18 4.37 -3.82
CA ILE A 72 2.24 3.32 -2.77
C ILE A 72 3.67 3.14 -2.26
N VAL A 73 4.64 3.00 -3.17
CA VAL A 73 6.06 2.82 -2.80
C VAL A 73 6.58 4.02 -2.01
N LYS A 74 6.25 5.23 -2.47
CA LYS A 74 6.61 6.47 -1.76
C LYS A 74 6.00 6.49 -0.36
N LEU A 75 4.71 6.18 -0.23
CA LEU A 75 4.00 6.21 1.06
C LEU A 75 4.65 5.25 2.07
N VAL A 76 5.00 4.03 1.64
CA VAL A 76 5.69 3.04 2.48
C VAL A 76 7.09 3.50 2.87
N ARG A 77 7.84 4.08 1.92
CA ARG A 77 9.18 4.61 2.19
C ARG A 77 9.13 5.77 3.19
N ASP A 78 8.24 6.73 2.96
CA ASP A 78 8.09 7.92 3.82
C ASP A 78 7.68 7.51 5.25
N ALA A 79 6.78 6.53 5.41
CA ALA A 79 6.42 5.97 6.72
C ALA A 79 7.62 5.30 7.43
N ASN A 80 8.44 4.55 6.69
CA ASN A 80 9.66 3.95 7.25
C ASN A 80 10.70 5.00 7.66
N GLU A 81 10.89 6.05 6.85
CA GLU A 81 11.78 7.17 7.18
C GLU A 81 11.32 7.89 8.45
N LYS A 82 10.03 8.22 8.56
CA LYS A 82 9.43 8.81 9.77
C LYS A 82 9.65 7.94 11.01
N ASN A 83 9.50 6.63 10.89
CA ASN A 83 9.74 5.72 12.01
C ASN A 83 11.21 5.68 12.42
N ASN A 84 12.13 5.74 11.46
CA ASN A 84 13.57 5.72 11.72
C ASN A 84 14.09 7.04 12.30
N SER A 85 13.47 8.18 11.97
CA SER A 85 13.82 9.47 12.57
C SER A 85 13.41 9.56 14.04
N ILE A 86 12.31 8.92 14.44
CA ILE A 86 11.87 8.84 15.85
C ILE A 86 12.88 8.06 16.71
N ILE A 87 13.52 7.02 16.16
CA ILE A 87 14.47 6.18 16.90
C ILE A 87 15.83 6.89 17.08
N ARG A 88 16.13 7.91 16.26
CA ARG A 88 17.39 8.66 16.28
C ARG A 88 17.31 10.02 16.97
N GLY A 89 16.12 10.40 17.45
CA GLY A 89 15.86 11.64 18.19
C GLY A 89 15.98 11.47 19.69
#